data_AF-A0A8H5HYB6-F1
#
_entry.id   AF-A0A8H5HYB6-F1
#
_cell.length_a   1.000
_cell.length_b   1.000
_cell.length_c   1.000
_cell.angle_alpha   90.00
_cell.angle_beta   90.00
_cell.angle_gamma   90.00
#
_symmetry.space_group_name_H-M   'P 1'
#
loop_
_entity.id
_entity.type
_entity.pdbx_description
1 polymer ?
#
loop_
_entity_poly.entity_id
_entity_poly.type
_entity_poly.pdbx_seq_one_letter_code
_entity_poly.pdbx_strand_id
1 'polypeptide(L)'
;MYAARAKKNMSLLMYTGAVIVIFLGLTYAAVPLYRLFCSATGFAGTPSTRTQGGSASSASPPSWLPSWLPESLKDFLTPSFNPDNDRFAPSRLVPLYPSDENLKTRRFKVTFSSSTSQALPWAFKPAQRSVVVVPGESSLAFYTATNNSKEDIIGVATYNVTPDRIAPYFSKIECFCFDEQKLLPNETIDMPLLFFIDKDVLDDPSCRNVEDVILSYTFFRARRNPQGHLEPDAPEDIVQKSLGFENYELAKKKAEESTVSVGGK
;
A
#
# COMPACT_ATOMS: atom_id res chain seq x y z
N MET A 1 51.94 38.99 27.53
CA MET A 1 50.66 38.38 27.98
C MET A 1 49.61 38.19 26.85
N TYR A 2 49.63 38.95 25.75
CA TYR A 2 48.60 38.83 24.68
C TYR A 2 48.87 37.75 23.62
N ALA A 3 50.13 37.52 23.24
CA ALA A 3 50.49 36.55 22.18
C ALA A 3 50.19 35.07 22.53
N ALA A 4 50.24 34.71 23.83
CA ALA A 4 50.00 33.34 24.28
C ALA A 4 48.50 32.96 24.33
N ARG A 5 47.59 33.95 24.46
CA ARG A 5 46.13 33.73 24.38
C ARG A 5 45.68 33.56 22.92
N ALA A 6 46.28 34.31 21.98
CA ALA A 6 45.96 34.21 20.55
C ALA A 6 46.22 32.80 19.98
N LYS A 7 47.32 32.14 20.37
CA LYS A 7 47.64 30.76 19.92
C LYS A 7 46.66 29.70 20.45
N LYS A 8 46.17 29.87 21.68
CA LYS A 8 45.19 28.95 22.29
C LYS A 8 43.79 29.11 21.68
N ASN A 9 43.39 30.34 21.36
CA ASN A 9 42.11 30.60 20.69
C ASN A 9 42.13 30.15 19.21
N MET A 10 43.28 30.25 18.53
CA MET A 10 43.42 29.78 17.15
C MET A 10 43.38 28.25 17.06
N SER A 11 44.03 27.55 17.99
CA SER A 11 43.95 26.08 18.07
C SER A 11 42.54 25.60 18.39
N LEU A 12 41.85 26.25 19.34
CA LEU A 12 40.44 25.97 19.63
C LEU A 12 39.55 26.12 18.38
N LEU A 13 39.72 27.22 17.64
CA LEU A 13 38.94 27.50 16.43
C LEU A 13 39.17 26.44 15.34
N MET A 14 40.43 26.02 15.15
CA MET A 14 40.80 24.94 14.22
C MET A 14 40.14 23.61 14.60
N TYR A 15 40.17 23.23 15.89
CA TYR A 15 39.55 21.98 16.35
C TYR A 15 38.02 22.00 16.22
N THR A 16 37.37 23.11 16.56
CA THR A 16 35.90 23.24 16.40
C THR A 16 35.49 23.21 14.93
N GLY A 17 36.27 23.83 14.04
CA GLY A 17 36.03 23.79 12.61
C GLY A 17 36.16 22.37 12.04
N ALA A 18 37.19 21.62 12.47
CA ALA A 18 37.40 20.24 12.04
C ALA A 18 36.23 19.32 12.43
N VAL A 19 35.70 19.44 13.65
CA VAL A 19 34.56 18.64 14.11
C VAL A 19 33.30 18.92 13.27
N ILE A 20 33.03 20.19 12.94
CA ILE A 20 31.87 20.56 12.12
C ILE A 20 31.98 19.96 10.71
N VAL A 21 33.16 20.05 10.09
CA VAL A 21 33.39 19.49 8.74
C VAL A 21 33.25 17.96 8.74
N ILE A 22 33.76 17.28 9.77
CA ILE A 22 33.62 15.82 9.92
C ILE A 22 32.14 15.42 10.06
N PHE A 23 31.37 16.14 10.88
CA PHE A 23 29.97 15.83 11.12
C PHE A 23 29.12 16.02 9.86
N LEU A 24 29.38 17.09 9.10
CA LEU A 24 28.73 17.33 7.80
C LEU A 24 29.11 16.25 6.78
N GLY A 25 30.38 15.86 6.71
CA GLY A 25 30.85 14.80 5.83
C GLY A 25 30.19 13.45 6.13
N LEU A 26 30.08 13.08 7.40
CA LEU A 26 29.45 11.83 7.83
C LEU A 26 27.95 11.83 7.53
N THR A 27 27.26 12.95 7.76
CA THR A 27 25.83 13.09 7.44
C THR A 27 25.58 12.96 5.94
N TYR A 28 26.45 13.56 5.12
CA TYR A 28 26.37 13.45 3.66
C TYR A 28 26.64 12.02 3.17
N ALA A 29 27.60 11.31 3.78
CA ALA A 29 27.93 9.93 3.44
C ALA A 29 26.91 8.90 3.95
N ALA A 30 26.16 9.22 5.02
CA ALA A 30 25.17 8.32 5.59
C ALA A 30 24.00 8.03 4.62
N VAL A 31 23.59 9.01 3.81
CA VAL A 31 22.47 8.84 2.86
C VAL A 31 22.75 7.78 1.79
N PRO A 32 23.86 7.83 1.01
CA PRO A 32 24.17 6.79 0.03
C PRO A 32 24.50 5.44 0.70
N LEU A 33 25.14 5.43 1.87
CA LEU A 33 25.40 4.19 2.62
C LEU A 33 24.09 3.51 3.04
N TYR A 34 23.12 4.29 3.51
CA TYR A 34 21.80 3.81 3.87
C TYR A 34 21.05 3.30 2.63
N ARG A 35 21.13 3.99 1.49
CA ARG A 35 20.54 3.52 0.23
C ARG A 35 21.13 2.18 -0.21
N LEU A 36 22.44 2.00 -0.10
CA LEU A 36 23.14 0.76 -0.43
C LEU A 36 22.72 -0.38 0.50
N PHE A 37 22.63 -0.10 1.80
CA PHE A 37 22.17 -1.07 2.80
C PHE A 37 20.70 -1.45 2.58
N CYS A 38 19.83 -0.48 2.32
CA CYS A 38 18.42 -0.73 2.02
C CYS A 38 18.23 -1.51 0.73
N SER A 39 19.03 -1.27 -0.32
CA SER A 39 18.96 -2.06 -1.55
C SER A 39 19.50 -3.48 -1.37
N ALA A 40 20.49 -3.68 -0.50
CA ALA A 40 21.07 -5.00 -0.25
C ALA A 40 20.23 -5.86 0.70
N THR A 41 19.52 -5.24 1.66
CA THR A 41 18.76 -5.95 2.70
C THR A 41 17.25 -5.96 2.47
N GLY A 42 16.73 -5.15 1.54
CA GLY A 42 15.30 -5.12 1.17
C GLY A 42 14.35 -4.61 2.26
N PHE A 43 14.87 -4.08 3.37
CA PHE A 43 14.09 -3.84 4.60
C PHE A 43 13.07 -2.69 4.55
N ALA A 44 13.05 -1.89 3.47
CA ALA A 44 12.26 -0.65 3.43
C ALA A 44 11.50 -0.41 2.12
N GLY A 45 11.31 -1.45 1.28
CA GLY A 45 10.45 -1.45 0.09
C GLY A 45 10.20 -0.06 -0.50
N THR A 46 11.22 0.56 -1.11
CA THR A 46 11.10 1.94 -1.58
C THR A 46 9.96 2.02 -2.59
N PRO A 47 8.89 2.80 -2.35
CA PRO A 47 7.85 2.97 -3.34
C PRO A 47 8.46 3.72 -4.53
N SER A 48 8.39 3.10 -5.69
CA SER A 48 8.79 3.73 -6.95
C SER A 48 7.77 4.80 -7.28
N THR A 49 8.02 6.07 -6.95
CA THR A 49 7.34 7.18 -7.61
C THR A 49 7.70 7.12 -9.09
N ARG A 50 6.72 6.75 -9.91
CA ARG A 50 6.75 6.73 -11.38
C ARG A 50 7.22 8.09 -11.88
N THR A 51 8.52 8.21 -12.15
CA THR A 51 9.08 9.26 -12.99
C THR A 51 9.76 8.61 -14.17
N GLN A 52 9.03 8.71 -15.29
CA GLN A 52 9.49 8.70 -16.67
C GLN A 52 9.76 7.34 -17.34
N GLY A 53 9.01 7.16 -18.44
CA GLY A 53 9.16 6.08 -19.38
C GLY A 53 10.51 6.09 -20.06
N GLY A 54 11.07 4.89 -20.15
CA GLY A 54 12.13 4.50 -21.05
C GLY A 54 11.97 3.00 -21.23
N SER A 55 11.58 2.59 -22.43
CA SER A 55 11.46 1.22 -22.88
C SER A 55 12.70 0.39 -22.54
N ALA A 56 12.55 -0.61 -21.67
CA ALA A 56 13.55 -1.64 -21.45
C ALA A 56 13.50 -2.67 -22.60
N SER A 57 14.09 -2.31 -23.75
CA SER A 57 14.54 -3.26 -24.76
C SER A 57 15.99 -3.59 -24.46
N SER A 58 16.29 -4.89 -24.25
CA SER A 58 17.61 -5.54 -24.39
C SER A 58 18.83 -4.75 -23.88
N ALA A 59 19.34 -5.14 -22.71
CA ALA A 59 20.52 -4.54 -22.08
C ALA A 59 21.78 -4.59 -22.97
N SER A 60 21.99 -3.54 -23.75
CA SER A 60 23.33 -3.09 -24.12
C SER A 60 24.02 -2.56 -22.85
N PRO A 61 25.32 -2.83 -22.62
CA PRO A 61 26.04 -2.28 -21.48
C PRO A 61 25.97 -0.74 -21.51
N PRO A 62 25.76 -0.08 -20.36
CA PRO A 62 25.65 1.38 -20.28
C PRO A 62 26.87 2.09 -20.90
N SER A 63 26.64 3.11 -21.72
CA SER A 63 27.67 3.83 -22.50
C SER A 63 28.72 4.58 -21.66
N TRP A 64 28.52 4.69 -20.35
CA TRP A 64 29.46 5.28 -19.40
C TRP A 64 30.45 4.27 -18.80
N LEU A 65 30.32 2.96 -19.11
CA LEU A 65 31.30 1.96 -18.68
C LEU A 65 32.60 2.12 -19.47
N PRO A 66 33.76 2.29 -18.80
CA PRO A 66 35.04 2.38 -19.49
C PRO A 66 35.38 1.09 -20.23
N SER A 67 35.94 1.19 -21.44
CA SER A 67 36.27 0.04 -22.30
C SER A 67 37.35 -0.89 -21.76
N TRP A 68 38.10 -0.47 -20.74
CA TRP A 68 39.20 -1.23 -20.12
C TRP A 68 38.74 -2.20 -19.03
N LEU A 69 37.43 -2.25 -18.72
CA LEU A 69 36.90 -3.07 -17.65
C LEU A 69 36.75 -4.54 -18.07
N PRO A 70 37.17 -5.52 -17.25
CA PRO A 70 36.93 -6.94 -17.54
C PRO A 70 35.43 -7.26 -17.50
N GLU A 71 34.96 -8.14 -18.40
CA GLU A 71 33.54 -8.51 -18.56
C GLU A 71 32.88 -8.94 -17.24
N SER A 72 33.59 -9.71 -16.41
CA SER A 72 33.09 -10.14 -15.10
C SER A 72 32.76 -9.00 -14.14
N LEU A 73 33.47 -7.87 -14.26
CA LEU A 73 33.24 -6.70 -13.43
C LEU A 73 32.17 -5.79 -14.03
N LYS A 74 32.03 -5.77 -15.37
CA LYS A 74 30.92 -5.10 -16.04
C LYS A 74 29.60 -5.72 -15.63
N ASP A 75 29.50 -7.06 -15.60
CA ASP A 75 28.30 -7.79 -15.17
C ASP A 75 27.97 -7.53 -13.69
N PHE A 76 28.98 -7.30 -12.86
CA PHE A 76 28.81 -6.97 -11.44
C PHE A 76 28.40 -5.50 -11.20
N LEU A 77 28.85 -4.60 -12.08
CA LEU A 77 28.59 -3.15 -11.99
C LEU A 77 27.38 -2.71 -12.80
N THR A 78 26.91 -3.53 -13.74
CA THR A 78 25.56 -3.40 -14.27
C THR A 78 24.61 -3.63 -13.12
N PRO A 79 23.72 -2.68 -12.79
CA PRO A 79 22.67 -2.94 -11.84
C PRO A 79 21.85 -4.10 -12.39
N SER A 80 22.04 -5.30 -11.83
CA SER A 80 21.12 -6.41 -12.00
C SER A 80 19.82 -5.95 -11.35
N PHE A 81 18.94 -5.42 -12.19
CA PHE A 81 17.62 -4.99 -11.81
C PHE A 81 16.89 -6.25 -11.33
N ASN A 82 16.81 -6.40 -10.02
CA ASN A 82 16.14 -7.50 -9.37
C ASN A 82 14.65 -7.48 -9.80
N PRO A 83 14.09 -8.57 -10.38
CA PRO A 83 12.77 -8.63 -11.02
C PRO A 83 11.56 -8.52 -10.07
N ASP A 84 11.72 -7.93 -8.89
CA ASP A 84 10.64 -7.81 -7.91
C ASP A 84 9.67 -6.66 -8.23
N ASN A 85 9.94 -5.85 -9.27
CA ASN A 85 8.99 -4.88 -9.80
C ASN A 85 8.16 -5.42 -10.99
N ASP A 86 8.24 -6.72 -11.25
CA ASP A 86 7.49 -7.37 -12.35
C ASP A 86 6.12 -7.89 -11.92
N ARG A 87 5.64 -7.63 -10.69
CA ARG A 87 4.31 -8.09 -10.24
C ARG A 87 3.19 -7.61 -11.18
N PHE A 88 3.38 -6.44 -11.80
CA PHE A 88 2.48 -5.88 -12.80
C PHE A 88 3.07 -5.86 -14.22
N ALA A 89 4.11 -6.65 -14.48
CA ALA A 89 4.70 -6.74 -15.82
C ALA A 89 3.65 -7.32 -16.80
N PRO A 90 3.56 -6.81 -18.05
CA PRO A 90 2.63 -7.33 -19.05
C PRO A 90 2.77 -8.84 -19.30
N SER A 91 3.96 -9.40 -19.10
CA SER A 91 4.25 -10.83 -19.22
C SER A 91 3.60 -11.70 -18.14
N ARG A 92 3.21 -11.13 -16.99
CA ARG A 92 2.44 -11.83 -15.94
C ARG A 92 0.93 -11.83 -16.18
N LEU A 93 0.43 -10.99 -17.11
CA LEU A 93 -0.99 -10.87 -17.47
C LEU A 93 -1.41 -11.79 -18.63
N VAL A 94 -0.62 -12.85 -18.89
CA VAL A 94 -0.92 -13.82 -19.95
C VAL A 94 -1.52 -15.07 -19.31
N PRO A 95 -2.76 -15.45 -19.67
CA PRO A 95 -3.37 -16.67 -19.17
C PRO A 95 -2.56 -17.88 -19.64
N LEU A 96 -2.19 -18.77 -18.70
CA LEU A 96 -1.57 -20.05 -19.00
C LEU A 96 -2.64 -21.01 -19.55
N TYR A 97 -2.89 -20.93 -20.85
CA TYR A 97 -3.59 -22.00 -21.56
C TYR A 97 -2.64 -23.20 -21.69
N PRO A 98 -3.14 -24.44 -21.55
CA PRO A 98 -2.30 -25.62 -21.64
C PRO A 98 -1.87 -25.83 -23.10
N SER A 99 -0.68 -25.34 -23.46
CA SER A 99 0.03 -25.73 -24.69
C SER A 99 1.00 -26.90 -24.46
N ASP A 100 1.28 -27.24 -23.21
CA ASP A 100 2.16 -28.34 -22.81
C ASP A 100 1.39 -29.37 -21.99
N GLU A 101 1.55 -30.65 -22.33
CA GLU A 101 0.94 -31.83 -21.67
C GLU A 101 1.23 -31.93 -20.16
N ASN A 102 2.14 -31.12 -19.60
CA ASN A 102 2.59 -31.20 -18.22
C ASN A 102 2.07 -30.09 -17.27
N LEU A 103 1.41 -29.03 -17.78
CA LEU A 103 0.87 -27.98 -16.90
C LEU A 103 -0.61 -28.22 -16.63
N LYS A 104 -0.92 -28.86 -15.49
CA LYS A 104 -2.30 -28.99 -15.01
C LYS A 104 -2.88 -27.58 -14.80
N THR A 105 -3.86 -27.18 -15.60
CA THR A 105 -4.55 -25.89 -15.42
C THR A 105 -5.27 -25.87 -14.07
N ARG A 106 -4.59 -25.37 -13.04
CA ARG A 106 -5.18 -25.19 -11.71
C ARG A 106 -6.15 -24.02 -11.79
N ARG A 107 -7.41 -24.29 -11.46
CA ARG A 107 -8.46 -23.29 -11.41
C ARG A 107 -8.68 -22.89 -9.96
N PHE A 108 -8.78 -21.60 -9.71
CA PHE A 108 -9.11 -21.07 -8.39
C PHE A 108 -10.56 -20.64 -8.39
N LYS A 109 -11.31 -21.06 -7.37
CA LYS A 109 -12.67 -20.59 -7.14
C LYS A 109 -12.61 -19.43 -6.16
N VAL A 110 -12.84 -18.23 -6.66
CA VAL A 110 -12.93 -17.03 -5.84
C VAL A 110 -14.37 -16.84 -5.42
N THR A 111 -14.63 -16.89 -4.12
CA THR A 111 -15.93 -16.65 -3.50
C THR A 111 -15.96 -15.24 -2.91
N PHE A 112 -17.00 -14.50 -3.25
CA PHE A 112 -17.18 -13.12 -2.83
C PHE A 112 -18.12 -13.07 -1.63
N SER A 113 -17.61 -12.55 -0.52
CA SER A 113 -18.37 -12.34 0.71
C SER A 113 -18.49 -10.85 0.99
N SER A 114 -19.67 -10.42 1.43
CA SER A 114 -19.93 -9.03 1.81
C SER A 114 -20.54 -8.95 3.20
N SER A 115 -20.07 -7.98 3.97
CA SER A 115 -20.59 -7.65 5.29
C SER A 115 -20.67 -6.14 5.45
N THR A 116 -21.59 -5.66 6.28
CA THR A 116 -21.73 -4.26 6.66
C THR A 116 -21.82 -4.17 8.18
N SER A 117 -21.26 -3.11 8.76
CA SER A 117 -21.44 -2.85 10.19
C SER A 117 -22.88 -2.40 10.49
N GLN A 118 -23.37 -2.68 11.69
CA GLN A 118 -24.73 -2.27 12.10
C GLN A 118 -24.92 -0.74 12.12
N ALA A 119 -23.83 0.01 12.29
CA ALA A 119 -23.82 1.47 12.22
C ALA A 119 -24.00 2.01 10.79
N LEU A 120 -23.90 1.15 9.77
CA LEU A 120 -24.03 1.52 8.37
C LEU A 120 -25.31 0.87 7.78
N PRO A 121 -26.40 1.64 7.61
CA PRO A 121 -27.68 1.13 7.08
C PRO A 121 -27.65 0.89 5.57
N TRP A 122 -26.57 0.29 5.06
CA TRP A 122 -26.39 -0.04 3.66
C TRP A 122 -26.67 -1.51 3.42
N ALA A 123 -27.30 -1.80 2.27
CA ALA A 123 -27.35 -3.13 1.73
C ALA A 123 -26.18 -3.30 0.75
N PHE A 124 -25.19 -4.10 1.12
CA PHE A 124 -24.02 -4.37 0.29
C PHE A 124 -23.95 -5.86 -0.06
N LYS A 125 -24.02 -6.17 -1.35
CA LYS A 125 -24.10 -7.55 -1.86
C LYS A 125 -23.22 -7.72 -3.09
N PRO A 126 -22.53 -8.86 -3.25
CA PRO A 126 -21.88 -9.19 -4.50
C PRO A 126 -22.94 -9.51 -5.55
N ALA A 127 -22.76 -9.02 -6.78
CA ALA A 127 -23.61 -9.37 -7.91
C ALA A 127 -23.45 -10.86 -8.28
N GLN A 128 -22.23 -11.38 -8.13
CA GLN A 128 -21.88 -12.79 -8.35
C GLN A 128 -21.21 -13.37 -7.10
N ARG A 129 -21.69 -14.52 -6.61
CA ARG A 129 -21.15 -15.13 -5.38
C ARG A 129 -19.81 -15.83 -5.58
N SER A 130 -19.53 -16.33 -6.77
CA SER A 130 -18.25 -16.98 -7.05
C SER A 130 -17.88 -16.91 -8.53
N VAL A 131 -16.59 -16.82 -8.81
CA VAL A 131 -16.02 -16.93 -10.16
C VAL A 131 -14.85 -17.89 -10.13
N VAL A 132 -14.70 -18.66 -11.21
CA VAL A 132 -13.57 -19.56 -11.40
C VAL A 132 -12.60 -18.89 -12.36
N VAL A 133 -11.34 -18.73 -11.93
CA VAL A 133 -10.29 -18.05 -12.69
C VAL A 133 -9.05 -18.92 -12.82
N VAL A 134 -8.30 -18.73 -13.91
CA VAL A 134 -6.97 -19.31 -14.07
C VAL A 134 -5.92 -18.31 -13.56
N PRO A 135 -4.84 -18.75 -12.89
CA PRO A 135 -3.77 -17.82 -12.51
C PRO A 135 -3.18 -17.12 -13.75
N GLY A 136 -2.94 -15.81 -13.65
CA GLY A 136 -2.56 -14.91 -14.75
C GLY A 136 -3.75 -14.30 -15.51
N GLU A 137 -4.97 -14.83 -15.33
CA GLU A 137 -6.19 -14.26 -15.91
C GLU A 137 -6.73 -13.12 -15.05
N SER A 138 -7.01 -11.97 -15.67
CA SER A 138 -7.69 -10.86 -15.02
C SER A 138 -9.20 -11.06 -15.06
N SER A 139 -9.85 -10.87 -13.91
CA SER A 139 -11.29 -11.07 -13.76
C SER A 139 -11.97 -9.87 -13.12
N LEU A 140 -13.17 -9.57 -13.60
CA LEU A 140 -14.01 -8.49 -13.11
C LEU A 140 -15.16 -9.07 -12.27
N ALA A 141 -15.38 -8.47 -11.11
CA ALA A 141 -16.53 -8.71 -10.26
C ALA A 141 -17.25 -7.40 -9.94
N PHE A 142 -18.56 -7.48 -9.73
CA PHE A 142 -19.38 -6.34 -9.36
C PHE A 142 -19.98 -6.54 -7.98
N TYR A 143 -20.02 -5.46 -7.21
CA TYR A 143 -20.80 -5.37 -5.99
C TYR A 143 -21.82 -4.26 -6.11
N THR A 144 -23.00 -4.47 -5.55
CA THR A 144 -24.04 -3.46 -5.48
C THR A 144 -24.14 -2.97 -4.03
N ALA A 145 -24.10 -1.66 -3.86
CA ALA A 145 -24.31 -0.99 -2.58
C ALA A 145 -25.52 -0.06 -2.68
N THR A 146 -26.45 -0.19 -1.74
CA THR A 146 -27.64 0.65 -1.62
C THR A 146 -27.70 1.31 -0.25
N ASN A 147 -27.83 2.63 -0.22
CA ASN A 147 -28.06 3.36 1.03
C ASN A 147 -29.55 3.41 1.36
N ASN A 148 -29.98 2.71 2.42
CA ASN A 148 -31.40 2.71 2.84
C ASN A 148 -31.74 3.86 3.80
N SER A 149 -30.80 4.77 4.06
CA SER A 149 -31.00 5.94 4.92
C SER A 149 -31.59 7.13 4.15
N LYS A 150 -32.05 8.12 4.91
CA LYS A 150 -32.48 9.44 4.43
C LYS A 150 -31.34 10.47 4.42
N GLU A 151 -30.19 10.10 4.96
CA GLU A 151 -28.99 10.93 5.01
C GLU A 151 -27.94 10.42 4.03
N ASP A 152 -27.08 11.33 3.57
CA ASP A 152 -25.86 10.96 2.87
C ASP A 152 -24.88 10.33 3.88
N ILE A 153 -24.32 9.20 3.52
CA ILE A 153 -23.39 8.48 4.39
C ILE A 153 -22.09 8.26 3.64
N ILE A 154 -20.98 8.40 4.36
CA ILE A 154 -19.65 8.06 3.86
C ILE A 154 -19.26 6.71 4.44
N GLY A 155 -18.90 5.79 3.56
CA GLY A 155 -18.46 4.44 3.91
C GLY A 155 -17.02 4.21 3.45
N VAL A 156 -16.26 3.51 4.28
CA VAL A 156 -14.93 2.98 3.93
C VAL A 156 -14.99 1.46 4.07
N ALA A 157 -14.35 0.76 3.13
CA ALA A 157 -14.37 -0.70 3.11
C ALA A 157 -12.98 -1.28 3.41
N THR A 158 -12.96 -2.29 4.28
CA THR A 158 -11.77 -3.11 4.52
C THR A 158 -11.99 -4.47 3.88
N TYR A 159 -10.91 -5.11 3.45
CA TYR A 159 -10.94 -6.43 2.84
C TYR A 159 -10.00 -7.41 3.50
N ASN A 160 -10.33 -8.68 3.38
CA ASN A 160 -9.42 -9.78 3.68
C ASN A 160 -9.50 -10.85 2.58
N VAL A 161 -8.39 -11.56 2.41
CA VAL A 161 -8.28 -12.70 1.50
C VAL A 161 -7.98 -13.93 2.35
N THR A 162 -8.78 -14.97 2.22
CA THR A 162 -8.63 -16.22 2.97
C THR A 162 -8.52 -17.39 1.99
N PRO A 163 -7.59 -18.33 2.17
CA PRO A 163 -6.58 -18.42 3.23
C PRO A 163 -5.41 -17.43 3.06
N ASP A 164 -4.81 -16.99 4.17
CA ASP A 164 -3.76 -15.95 4.18
C ASP A 164 -2.52 -16.31 3.35
N ARG A 165 -2.27 -17.61 3.13
CA ARG A 165 -1.17 -18.12 2.29
C ARG A 165 -1.25 -17.63 0.85
N ILE A 166 -2.46 -17.44 0.31
CA ILE A 166 -2.64 -16.97 -1.07
C ILE A 166 -2.69 -15.43 -1.18
N ALA A 167 -2.85 -14.73 -0.06
CA ALA A 167 -2.98 -13.28 -0.03
C ALA A 167 -1.82 -12.52 -0.73
N PRO A 168 -0.55 -12.94 -0.63
CA PRO A 168 0.55 -12.28 -1.34
C PRO A 168 0.41 -12.33 -2.86
N TYR A 169 -0.19 -13.40 -3.39
CA TYR A 169 -0.37 -13.65 -4.82
C TYR A 169 -1.71 -13.11 -5.36
N PHE A 170 -2.61 -12.67 -4.47
CA PHE A 170 -3.87 -12.08 -4.86
C PHE A 170 -3.68 -10.58 -5.11
N SER A 171 -3.77 -10.17 -6.36
CA SER A 171 -3.49 -8.82 -6.81
C SER A 171 -4.79 -8.10 -7.19
N LYS A 172 -5.16 -7.11 -6.38
CA LYS A 172 -6.32 -6.26 -6.63
C LYS A 172 -5.88 -4.99 -7.36
N ILE A 173 -6.22 -4.87 -8.64
CA ILE A 173 -5.79 -3.76 -9.50
C ILE A 173 -6.62 -2.50 -9.20
N GLU A 174 -7.93 -2.63 -9.02
CA GLU A 174 -8.84 -1.50 -8.77
C GLU A 174 -9.75 -1.76 -7.56
N CYS A 175 -9.72 -0.87 -6.56
CA CYS A 175 -10.46 -0.98 -5.30
C CYS A 175 -11.32 0.25 -5.04
N PHE A 176 -12.63 0.07 -4.95
CA PHE A 176 -13.54 1.03 -4.31
C PHE A 176 -13.23 1.29 -2.81
N CYS A 177 -12.31 0.54 -2.24
CA CYS A 177 -12.11 0.37 -0.80
C CYS A 177 -11.07 1.30 -0.21
N PHE A 178 -10.18 1.83 -1.05
CA PHE A 178 -9.22 2.84 -0.62
C PHE A 178 -9.77 4.26 -0.73
N ASP A 179 -10.90 4.43 -1.42
CA ASP A 179 -11.56 5.72 -1.60
C ASP A 179 -12.83 5.80 -0.77
N GLU A 180 -13.07 6.97 -0.21
CA GLU A 180 -14.31 7.31 0.50
C GLU A 180 -15.49 7.15 -0.46
N GLN A 181 -16.40 6.22 -0.18
CA GLN A 181 -17.64 6.08 -0.96
C GLN A 181 -18.72 6.90 -0.28
N LYS A 182 -19.18 7.96 -0.93
CA LYS A 182 -20.33 8.75 -0.48
C LYS A 182 -21.55 8.31 -1.26
N LEU A 183 -22.56 7.81 -0.56
CA LEU A 183 -23.86 7.43 -1.13
C LEU A 183 -24.94 8.39 -0.66
N LEU A 184 -25.68 8.96 -1.60
CA LEU A 184 -26.87 9.75 -1.35
C LEU A 184 -28.01 8.88 -0.77
N PRO A 185 -29.03 9.49 -0.16
CA PRO A 185 -30.17 8.75 0.35
C PRO A 185 -30.90 7.97 -0.74
N ASN A 186 -31.15 6.69 -0.50
CA ASN A 186 -31.78 5.74 -1.44
C ASN A 186 -31.02 5.54 -2.76
N GLU A 187 -29.75 5.95 -2.83
CA GLU A 187 -28.91 5.72 -4.00
C GLU A 187 -28.42 4.28 -4.03
N THR A 188 -28.36 3.70 -5.23
CA THR A 188 -27.76 2.40 -5.50
C THR A 188 -26.66 2.56 -6.53
N ILE A 189 -25.47 2.07 -6.21
CA ILE A 189 -24.31 2.10 -7.11
C ILE A 189 -23.74 0.71 -7.30
N ASP A 190 -23.21 0.47 -8.51
CA ASP A 190 -22.44 -0.73 -8.82
C ASP A 190 -20.94 -0.39 -8.78
N MET A 191 -20.22 -1.11 -7.93
CA MET A 191 -18.80 -0.95 -7.71
C MET A 191 -18.02 -2.08 -8.39
N PRO A 192 -17.28 -1.80 -9.47
CA PRO A 192 -16.44 -2.79 -10.11
C PRO A 192 -15.21 -3.13 -9.27
N LEU A 193 -14.77 -4.38 -9.40
CA LEU A 193 -13.60 -4.94 -8.77
C LEU A 193 -12.80 -5.71 -9.83
N LEU A 194 -11.63 -5.18 -10.18
CA LEU A 194 -10.66 -5.86 -11.04
C LEU A 194 -9.58 -6.54 -10.20
N PHE A 195 -9.41 -7.85 -10.38
CA PHE A 195 -8.39 -8.63 -9.67
C PHE A 195 -7.80 -9.73 -10.56
N PHE A 196 -6.65 -10.26 -10.16
CA PHE A 196 -6.04 -11.44 -10.76
C PHE A 196 -5.23 -12.20 -9.69
N ILE A 197 -4.91 -13.46 -9.98
CA ILE A 197 -4.04 -14.29 -9.15
C ILE A 197 -2.71 -14.48 -9.87
N ASP A 198 -1.60 -14.14 -9.22
CA ASP A 198 -0.26 -14.29 -9.78
C ASP A 198 0.09 -15.77 -10.01
N LYS A 199 0.73 -16.08 -11.15
CA LYS A 199 1.14 -17.44 -11.53
C LYS A 199 2.12 -18.10 -10.54
N ASP A 200 2.85 -17.30 -9.79
CA ASP A 200 3.87 -17.76 -8.84
C ASP A 200 3.25 -18.54 -7.66
N VAL A 201 1.92 -18.48 -7.49
CA VAL A 201 1.15 -19.35 -6.59
C VAL A 201 1.28 -20.85 -6.93
N LEU A 202 1.65 -21.18 -8.16
CA LEU A 202 1.87 -22.55 -8.62
C LEU A 202 3.20 -23.12 -8.10
N ASP A 203 4.20 -22.26 -7.91
CA ASP A 203 5.54 -22.65 -7.50
C ASP A 203 5.65 -22.80 -5.98
N ASP A 204 4.85 -22.04 -5.21
CA ASP A 204 4.85 -22.10 -3.74
C ASP A 204 4.26 -23.42 -3.20
N PRO A 205 5.06 -24.24 -2.49
CA PRO A 205 4.58 -25.47 -1.84
C PRO A 205 3.43 -25.24 -0.86
N SER A 206 3.40 -24.07 -0.22
CA SER A 206 2.39 -23.70 0.78
C SER A 206 1.01 -23.53 0.17
N CYS A 207 0.92 -23.24 -1.13
CA CYS A 207 -0.32 -22.98 -1.86
C CYS A 207 -0.81 -24.17 -2.69
N ARG A 208 -0.16 -25.35 -2.60
CA ARG A 208 -0.51 -26.55 -3.40
C ARG A 208 -1.95 -27.06 -3.19
N ASN A 209 -2.49 -26.92 -1.98
CA ASN A 209 -3.83 -27.40 -1.62
C ASN A 209 -4.86 -26.27 -1.48
N VAL A 210 -4.55 -25.07 -2.00
CA VAL A 210 -5.48 -23.95 -2.01
C VAL A 210 -6.13 -23.90 -3.40
N GLU A 211 -7.46 -24.01 -3.43
CA GLU A 211 -8.27 -23.92 -4.65
C GLU A 211 -9.42 -22.92 -4.43
N ASP A 212 -10.00 -22.94 -3.23
CA ASP A 212 -11.01 -21.99 -2.79
C ASP A 212 -10.35 -20.77 -2.14
N VAL A 213 -10.66 -19.59 -2.68
CA VAL A 213 -10.25 -18.29 -2.15
C VAL A 213 -11.50 -17.52 -1.79
N ILE A 214 -11.55 -16.98 -0.58
CA ILE A 214 -12.65 -16.13 -0.14
C ILE A 214 -12.12 -14.71 -0.04
N LEU A 215 -12.75 -13.81 -0.80
CA LEU A 215 -12.52 -12.38 -0.71
C LEU A 215 -13.70 -11.78 0.06
N SER A 216 -13.45 -11.37 1.31
CA SER A 216 -14.50 -10.74 2.12
C SER A 216 -14.28 -9.25 2.20
N TYR A 217 -15.35 -8.50 1.91
CA TYR A 217 -15.42 -7.06 2.10
C TYR A 217 -16.31 -6.73 3.28
N THR A 218 -15.84 -5.84 4.15
CA THR A 218 -16.65 -5.27 5.23
C THR A 218 -16.66 -3.75 5.13
N PHE A 219 -17.86 -3.17 5.05
CA PHE A 219 -18.04 -1.72 5.07
C PHE A 219 -18.28 -1.19 6.48
N PHE A 220 -17.66 -0.05 6.76
CA PHE A 220 -17.82 0.71 7.99
C PHE A 220 -18.24 2.14 7.68
N ARG A 221 -19.06 2.71 8.57
CA ARG A 221 -19.41 4.14 8.51
C ARG A 221 -18.22 4.98 8.95
N ALA A 222 -17.87 5.98 8.15
CA ALA A 222 -16.82 6.94 8.44
C ALA A 222 -17.40 8.36 8.47
N ARG A 223 -16.78 9.22 9.29
CA ARG A 223 -17.09 10.66 9.35
C ARG A 223 -15.84 11.46 9.02
N ARG A 224 -16.03 12.66 8.46
CA ARG A 224 -14.96 13.65 8.35
C ARG A 224 -15.02 14.59 9.54
N ASN A 225 -13.91 14.76 10.23
CA ASN A 225 -13.79 15.79 11.25
C ASN A 225 -13.64 17.18 10.59
N PRO A 226 -13.82 18.29 11.33
CA PRO A 226 -13.69 19.65 10.79
C PRO A 226 -12.31 19.96 10.20
N GLN A 227 -11.29 19.19 10.57
CA GLN A 227 -9.91 19.30 10.08
C GLN A 227 -9.68 18.47 8.80
N GLY A 228 -10.71 17.79 8.29
CA GLY A 228 -10.68 16.99 7.07
C GLY A 228 -10.15 15.56 7.24
N HIS A 229 -9.88 15.11 8.46
CA HIS A 229 -9.44 13.74 8.75
C HIS A 229 -10.64 12.78 8.90
N LEU A 230 -10.45 11.53 8.47
CA LEU A 230 -11.43 10.47 8.58
C LEU A 230 -11.38 9.85 9.98
N GLU A 231 -12.51 9.88 10.68
CA GLU A 231 -12.69 9.22 11.98
C GLU A 231 -13.80 8.16 11.87
N PRO A 232 -13.66 7.01 12.54
CA PRO A 232 -14.74 6.05 12.66
C PRO A 232 -15.98 6.70 13.30
N ASP A 233 -17.19 6.34 12.87
CA ASP A 233 -18.44 6.91 13.41
C ASP A 233 -18.78 6.44 14.85
N ALA A 234 -17.96 5.56 15.43
CA ALA A 234 -18.12 5.13 16.81
C ALA A 234 -17.91 6.30 17.80
N PRO A 235 -18.61 6.31 18.94
CA PRO A 235 -18.40 7.34 19.95
C PRO A 235 -16.96 7.24 20.48
N GLU A 236 -16.36 8.41 20.74
CA GLU A 236 -14.90 8.53 20.96
C GLU A 236 -14.42 7.66 22.13
N ASP A 237 -15.23 7.50 23.18
CA ASP A 237 -14.97 6.64 24.34
C ASP A 237 -14.81 5.16 23.98
N ILE A 238 -15.62 4.64 23.05
CA ILE A 238 -15.53 3.24 22.57
C ILE A 238 -14.27 3.05 21.72
N VAL A 239 -13.95 4.03 20.87
CA VAL A 239 -12.73 4.01 20.05
C VAL A 239 -11.49 4.02 20.96
N GLN A 240 -11.49 4.91 21.96
CA GLN A 240 -10.44 5.04 22.97
C GLN A 240 -10.20 3.73 23.73
N LYS A 241 -11.29 3.09 24.15
CA LYS A 241 -11.26 1.81 24.86
C LYS A 241 -10.69 0.69 24.01
N SER A 242 -11.07 0.64 22.73
CA SER A 242 -10.58 -0.36 21.77
C SER A 242 -9.09 -0.22 21.48
N LEU A 243 -8.56 1.00 21.55
CA LEU A 243 -7.15 1.31 21.38
C LEU A 243 -6.32 1.16 22.67
N GLY A 244 -6.94 0.75 23.80
CA GLY A 244 -6.25 0.53 25.07
C GLY A 244 -5.93 1.81 25.86
N PHE A 245 -6.53 2.94 25.50
CA PHE A 245 -6.30 4.23 26.16
C PHE A 245 -7.34 4.55 27.26
N GLU A 246 -8.08 3.55 27.73
CA GLU A 246 -9.14 3.72 28.75
C GLU A 246 -8.64 4.29 30.09
N ASN A 247 -7.36 4.10 30.42
CA ASN A 247 -6.76 4.49 31.70
C ASN A 247 -5.98 5.82 31.66
N TYR A 248 -6.02 6.55 30.56
CA TYR A 248 -5.29 7.82 30.41
C TYR A 248 -6.27 9.01 30.33
N GLU A 249 -6.09 10.01 31.18
CA GLU A 249 -6.82 11.28 31.07
C GLU A 249 -6.37 12.01 29.79
N LEU A 250 -7.28 12.12 28.82
CA LEU A 250 -7.02 12.88 27.61
C LEU A 250 -7.30 14.36 27.82
N ALA A 251 -6.50 15.19 27.15
CA ALA A 251 -6.75 16.61 27.07
C ALA A 251 -8.15 16.85 26.46
N LYS A 252 -8.96 17.67 27.15
CA LYS A 252 -10.32 18.01 26.70
C LYS A 252 -10.24 18.66 25.32
N LYS A 253 -10.89 18.08 24.30
CA LYS A 253 -11.07 18.74 23.00
C LYS A 253 -11.69 20.12 23.25
N LYS A 254 -11.08 21.17 22.71
CA LYS A 254 -11.63 22.53 22.76
C LYS A 254 -12.94 22.52 21.99
N ALA A 255 -14.07 22.57 22.70
CA ALA A 255 -15.40 22.54 22.09
C ALA A 255 -15.57 23.74 21.15
N GLU A 256 -15.75 23.48 19.86
CA GLU A 256 -16.16 24.50 18.90
C GLU A 256 -17.68 24.69 19.01
N GLU A 257 -17.97 25.77 19.71
CA GLU A 257 -19.21 26.52 19.78
C GLU A 257 -19.72 26.89 18.37
N SER A 258 -20.67 26.12 17.83
CA SER A 258 -21.54 26.58 16.74
C SER A 258 -22.87 25.83 16.73
N THR A 259 -23.62 25.91 17.84
CA THR A 259 -25.06 25.70 17.78
C THR A 259 -25.78 27.03 17.96
N VAL A 260 -26.42 27.45 16.87
CA VAL A 260 -27.81 27.90 16.87
C VAL A 260 -28.11 29.14 17.74
N SER A 261 -28.01 30.32 17.12
CA SER A 261 -28.93 31.43 17.42
C SER A 261 -30.06 31.39 16.39
N VAL A 262 -31.16 30.72 16.75
CA VAL A 262 -32.50 30.98 16.22
C VAL A 262 -33.26 31.64 17.36
N GLY A 263 -33.78 32.84 17.15
CA GLY A 263 -34.68 33.50 18.11
C GLY A 263 -34.67 35.01 17.97
N GLY A 264 -35.74 35.56 17.39
CA GLY A 264 -35.85 36.95 17.00
C GLY A 264 -36.10 37.96 18.12
N LYS A 265 -35.97 39.22 17.72
CA LYS A 265 -36.91 40.32 17.96
C LYS A 265 -36.72 41.35 16.86
#